data_AF-A0A9W4X1X6-F1
#
_entry.id   AF-A0A9W4X1X6-F1
#
_cell.length_a   1.000
_cell.length_b   1.000
_cell.length_c   1.000
_cell.angle_alpha   90.00
_cell.angle_beta   90.00
_cell.angle_gamma   90.00
#
_symmetry.space_group_name_H-M   'P 1'
#
loop_
_entity.id
_entity.type
_entity.pdbx_description
1 polymer ?
#
loop_
_entity_poly.entity_id
_entity_poly.type
_entity_poly.pdbx_seq_one_letter_code
_entity_poly.pdbx_strand_id
1 'polypeptide(L)'
;NAPIPLDTAFKRNDLKVLFKTVKRYCLAKFETRLEKLKKDLVGESQNPHILSFKEFANINDVIEVGSYYSALVDITACACNVKYKNQFSNMDVVTLKPVSINRQPIFSWANIIQKFVHVTKEYEKFKKRCLDDDDTLKKLKEVYKTDTNGNPQLDSEKIEQRLCLHAEMNTLTNIIDSKDKKPTFIAVSKYCCYLCELYIKFANTKGYNIFTSGAHNKLYHKWVLPDTKDVTLKNDALKYMIAELDRIIRKELREKHIDIRARSDSEGESVDSDNAKHIDHSEVDDLMEDSDN
;
A
#
# COMPACT_ATOMS: atom_id res chain seq x y z
N ASN A 1 -29.44 33.12 12.43
CA ASN A 1 -27.99 33.42 12.43
C ASN A 1 -27.41 33.20 11.04
N ALA A 2 -26.99 34.28 10.38
CA ALA A 2 -26.44 34.32 9.02
C ALA A 2 -25.13 33.49 8.85
N PRO A 3 -24.73 33.13 7.61
CA PRO A 3 -23.44 32.50 7.33
C PRO A 3 -22.30 33.32 7.95
N ILE A 4 -21.27 32.64 8.47
CA ILE A 4 -20.06 33.33 8.94
C ILE A 4 -19.20 33.54 7.69
N PRO A 5 -18.93 34.78 7.28
CA PRO A 5 -18.05 35.06 6.15
C PRO A 5 -16.68 34.40 6.36
N LEU A 6 -16.01 33.97 5.29
CA LEU A 6 -14.73 33.27 5.34
C LEU A 6 -13.68 34.03 6.16
N ASP A 7 -13.63 35.34 5.95
CA ASP A 7 -12.87 36.35 6.69
C ASP A 7 -13.21 36.39 8.20
N THR A 8 -14.44 36.06 8.58
CA THR A 8 -14.87 35.92 9.97
C THR A 8 -14.57 34.53 10.54
N ALA A 9 -14.67 33.46 9.74
CA ALA A 9 -14.22 32.12 10.14
C ALA A 9 -12.70 32.10 10.39
N PHE A 10 -11.95 32.81 9.56
CA PHE A 10 -10.53 33.08 9.75
C PHE A 10 -10.22 33.91 10.97
N LYS A 11 -11.17 34.48 11.73
CA LYS A 11 -10.87 35.10 13.03
C LYS A 11 -10.73 34.06 14.15
N ARG A 12 -11.28 32.86 13.99
CA ARG A 12 -11.16 31.79 14.98
C ARG A 12 -9.76 31.19 14.96
N ASN A 13 -9.13 31.10 16.12
CA ASN A 13 -7.73 30.74 16.23
C ASN A 13 -7.48 29.26 15.85
N ASP A 14 -8.40 28.37 16.19
CA ASP A 14 -8.39 26.95 15.82
C ASP A 14 -8.43 26.74 14.29
N LEU A 15 -9.33 27.44 13.59
CA LEU A 15 -9.44 27.41 12.12
C LEU A 15 -8.21 28.03 11.44
N LYS A 16 -7.65 29.13 11.97
CA LYS A 16 -6.38 29.68 11.48
C LYS A 16 -5.26 28.64 11.60
N VAL A 17 -5.17 27.96 12.74
CA VAL A 17 -4.14 26.93 12.98
C VAL A 17 -4.34 25.74 12.05
N LEU A 18 -5.57 25.25 11.89
CA LEU A 18 -5.90 24.18 10.93
C LEU A 18 -5.51 24.60 9.50
N PHE A 19 -5.96 25.76 9.04
CA PHE A 19 -5.67 26.26 7.69
C PHE A 19 -4.17 26.41 7.46
N LYS A 20 -3.44 26.99 8.41
CA LYS A 20 -1.98 27.13 8.32
C LYS A 20 -1.29 25.77 8.28
N THR A 21 -1.79 24.79 9.03
CA THR A 21 -1.25 23.43 9.10
C THR A 21 -1.52 22.66 7.80
N VAL A 22 -2.76 22.68 7.31
CA VAL A 22 -3.16 22.07 6.03
C VAL A 22 -2.40 22.72 4.89
N LYS A 23 -2.36 24.06 4.82
CA LYS A 23 -1.59 24.80 3.80
C LYS A 23 -0.12 24.39 3.81
N ARG A 24 0.52 24.35 4.99
CA ARG A 24 1.92 23.95 5.11
C ARG A 24 2.15 22.50 4.67
N TYR A 25 1.27 21.58 5.06
CA TYR A 25 1.34 20.18 4.65
C TYR A 25 1.18 20.02 3.14
N CYS A 26 0.14 20.63 2.56
CA CYS A 26 -0.14 20.58 1.13
C CYS A 26 1.00 21.22 0.32
N LEU A 27 1.52 22.36 0.77
CA LEU A 27 2.65 23.03 0.11
C LEU A 27 3.90 22.15 0.14
N ALA A 28 4.29 21.61 1.30
CA ALA A 28 5.44 20.71 1.40
C ALA A 28 5.24 19.44 0.55
N LYS A 29 4.01 18.92 0.47
CA LYS A 29 3.70 17.76 -0.37
C LYS A 29 3.78 18.10 -1.86
N PHE A 30 3.30 19.27 -2.26
CA PHE A 30 3.41 19.77 -3.63
C PHE A 30 4.87 19.97 -4.01
N GLU A 31 5.65 20.70 -3.19
CA GLU A 31 7.08 20.93 -3.41
C GLU A 31 7.84 19.60 -3.57
N THR A 32 7.61 18.62 -2.69
CA THR A 32 8.28 17.31 -2.82
C THR A 32 7.88 16.54 -4.09
N ARG A 33 6.64 16.68 -4.56
CA ARG A 33 6.17 16.06 -5.81
C ARG A 33 6.69 16.80 -7.03
N LEU A 34 6.73 18.12 -6.99
CA LEU A 34 7.28 18.97 -8.04
C LEU A 34 8.78 18.72 -8.18
N GLU A 35 9.54 18.63 -7.09
CA GLU A 35 10.96 18.29 -7.13
C GLU A 35 11.20 16.89 -7.66
N LYS A 36 10.33 15.93 -7.33
CA LYS A 36 10.39 14.59 -7.93
C LYS A 36 10.13 14.66 -9.44
N LEU A 37 9.09 15.37 -9.86
CA LEU A 37 8.75 15.56 -11.27
C LEU A 37 9.89 16.24 -12.04
N LYS A 38 10.47 17.31 -11.51
CA LYS A 38 11.66 17.98 -12.10
C LYS A 38 12.81 17.00 -12.30
N LYS A 39 13.12 16.16 -11.30
CA LYS A 39 14.18 15.13 -11.44
C LYS A 39 13.85 14.11 -12.53
N ASP A 40 12.61 13.64 -12.56
CA ASP A 40 12.14 12.69 -13.56
C ASP A 40 12.18 13.31 -14.98
N LEU A 41 12.03 14.64 -15.10
CA LEU A 41 12.08 15.40 -16.35
C LEU A 41 13.50 15.79 -16.79
N VAL A 42 14.42 16.10 -15.88
CA VAL A 42 15.79 16.54 -16.20
C VAL A 42 16.70 15.38 -16.61
N GLY A 43 16.41 14.15 -16.16
CA GLY A 43 17.14 12.97 -16.62
C GLY A 43 16.86 12.61 -18.08
N GLU A 44 17.80 11.90 -18.71
CA GLU A 44 17.60 11.15 -19.98
C GLU A 44 16.67 9.94 -19.76
N SER A 45 15.53 10.17 -19.11
CA SER A 45 14.53 9.15 -18.88
C SER A 45 13.88 8.76 -20.22
N GLN A 46 14.18 7.55 -20.67
CA GLN A 46 13.56 6.92 -21.85
C GLN A 46 12.15 6.39 -21.55
N ASN A 47 11.54 6.77 -20.44
CA ASN A 47 10.20 6.32 -20.08
C ASN A 47 9.18 6.98 -21.03
N PRO A 48 8.40 6.19 -21.81
CA PRO A 48 7.47 6.72 -22.81
C PRO A 48 6.42 7.67 -22.22
N HIS A 49 6.00 7.43 -20.97
CA HIS A 49 5.04 8.31 -20.29
C HIS A 49 5.66 9.65 -19.90
N ILE A 50 6.96 9.69 -19.59
CA ILE A 50 7.67 10.94 -19.28
C ILE A 50 7.90 11.73 -20.57
N LEU A 51 8.23 11.06 -21.68
CA LEU A 51 8.39 11.70 -22.98
C LEU A 51 7.06 12.27 -23.51
N SER A 52 5.99 11.47 -23.47
CA SER A 52 4.64 11.92 -23.82
C SER A 52 4.17 13.08 -22.93
N PHE A 53 4.49 13.05 -21.64
CA PHE A 53 4.19 14.17 -20.74
C PHE A 53 5.01 15.43 -21.05
N LYS A 54 6.30 15.30 -21.39
CA LYS A 54 7.14 16.45 -21.82
C LYS A 54 6.58 17.12 -23.08
N GLU A 55 6.13 16.30 -24.03
CA GLU A 55 5.53 16.74 -25.29
C GLU A 55 4.16 17.42 -25.05
N PHE A 56 3.30 16.80 -24.23
CA PHE A 56 2.00 17.35 -23.84
C PHE A 56 2.12 18.67 -23.05
N ALA A 57 3.04 18.73 -22.09
CA ALA A 57 3.16 19.86 -21.16
C ALA A 57 3.89 21.09 -21.74
N ASN A 58 4.43 20.99 -22.96
CA ASN A 58 5.12 22.05 -23.70
C ASN A 58 5.89 23.02 -22.77
N ILE A 59 6.87 22.48 -22.04
CA ILE A 59 7.46 23.06 -20.81
C ILE A 59 8.25 24.34 -21.14
N ASN A 60 7.52 25.43 -21.36
CA ASN A 60 7.93 26.81 -21.16
C ASN A 60 6.92 27.57 -20.28
N ASP A 61 5.73 27.02 -20.02
CA ASP A 61 4.75 27.64 -19.10
C ASP A 61 4.38 26.73 -17.92
N VAL A 62 4.45 27.37 -16.76
CA VAL A 62 4.35 26.80 -15.41
C VAL A 62 2.93 26.29 -15.14
N ILE A 63 2.73 24.96 -15.12
CA ILE A 63 1.42 24.36 -14.82
C ILE A 63 1.32 23.92 -13.34
N GLU A 64 0.17 24.27 -12.75
CA GLU A 64 -0.56 23.59 -11.64
C GLU A 64 -0.39 23.98 -10.15
N VAL A 65 -0.11 25.24 -9.83
CA VAL A 65 -0.35 25.74 -8.45
C VAL A 65 -1.80 26.21 -8.25
N GLY A 66 -2.49 26.64 -9.32
CA GLY A 66 -3.84 27.22 -9.26
C GLY A 66 -4.96 26.23 -8.93
N SER A 67 -4.88 24.99 -9.42
CA SER A 67 -5.95 23.98 -9.29
C SER A 67 -6.19 23.54 -7.84
N TYR A 68 -5.11 23.29 -7.07
CA TYR A 68 -5.22 22.93 -5.65
C TYR A 68 -5.68 24.08 -4.77
N TYR A 69 -5.28 25.31 -5.10
CA TYR A 69 -5.75 26.50 -4.40
C TYR A 69 -7.25 26.68 -4.60
N SER A 70 -7.74 26.49 -5.84
CA SER A 70 -9.18 26.51 -6.14
C SER A 70 -9.93 25.44 -5.35
N ALA A 71 -9.48 24.19 -5.38
CA ALA A 71 -10.12 23.11 -4.62
C ALA A 71 -10.15 23.38 -3.11
N LEU A 72 -9.08 23.95 -2.55
CA LEU A 72 -9.04 24.34 -1.14
C LEU A 72 -10.02 25.50 -0.85
N VAL A 73 -10.10 26.50 -1.72
CA VAL A 73 -11.07 27.60 -1.63
C VAL A 73 -12.49 27.06 -1.68
N ASP A 74 -12.78 26.14 -2.59
CA ASP A 74 -14.10 25.53 -2.76
C ASP A 74 -14.50 24.68 -1.55
N ILE A 75 -13.59 23.86 -1.02
CA ILE A 75 -13.80 23.11 0.21
C ILE A 75 -14.04 24.06 1.39
N THR A 76 -13.28 25.14 1.49
CA THR A 76 -13.41 26.09 2.60
C THR A 76 -14.71 26.88 2.50
N ALA A 77 -15.10 27.31 1.30
CA ALA A 77 -16.38 27.96 1.04
C ALA A 77 -17.56 27.02 1.35
N CYS A 78 -17.45 25.74 0.98
CA CYS A 78 -18.42 24.71 1.33
C CYS A 78 -18.50 24.53 2.85
N ALA A 79 -17.37 24.37 3.55
CA ALA A 79 -17.34 24.19 5.01
C ALA A 79 -17.85 25.42 5.78
N CYS A 80 -17.67 26.63 5.23
CA CYS A 80 -18.18 27.88 5.83
C CYS A 80 -19.65 28.15 5.49
N ASN A 81 -20.29 27.36 4.61
CA ASN A 81 -21.69 27.54 4.24
C ASN A 81 -22.61 27.30 5.45
N VAL A 82 -23.58 28.20 5.63
CA VAL A 82 -24.50 28.15 6.80
C VAL A 82 -25.29 26.85 6.88
N LYS A 83 -25.57 26.22 5.74
CA LYS A 83 -26.26 24.93 5.65
C LYS A 83 -25.51 23.84 6.43
N TYR A 84 -24.18 23.88 6.42
CA TYR A 84 -23.33 22.88 7.04
C TYR A 84 -22.73 23.35 8.37
N LYS A 85 -23.05 24.57 8.81
CA LYS A 85 -22.51 25.19 10.03
C LYS A 85 -22.65 24.29 11.27
N ASN A 86 -23.81 23.68 11.47
CA ASN A 86 -24.03 22.78 12.62
C ASN A 86 -23.26 21.45 12.50
N GLN A 87 -22.90 21.04 11.28
CA GLN A 87 -22.09 19.84 11.04
C GLN A 87 -20.61 20.11 11.32
N PHE A 88 -20.12 21.30 10.94
CA PHE A 88 -18.73 21.72 11.16
C PHE A 88 -18.48 22.34 12.55
N SER A 89 -19.51 22.82 13.26
CA SER A 89 -19.37 23.41 14.60
C SER A 89 -18.94 22.43 15.68
N ASN A 90 -19.11 21.13 15.43
CA ASN A 90 -18.75 20.05 16.34
C ASN A 90 -17.44 19.35 15.94
N MET A 91 -16.64 19.98 15.06
CA MET A 91 -15.34 19.43 14.67
C MET A 91 -14.26 19.84 15.66
N ASP A 92 -13.70 18.86 16.34
CA ASP A 92 -12.49 19.00 17.14
C ASP A 92 -11.26 18.65 16.31
N VAL A 93 -10.31 19.59 16.23
CA VAL A 93 -9.03 19.37 15.55
C VAL A 93 -8.00 18.88 16.55
N VAL A 94 -7.62 17.61 16.44
CA VAL A 94 -6.56 17.02 17.26
C VAL A 94 -5.30 16.88 16.43
N THR A 95 -4.21 17.50 16.87
CA THR A 95 -2.89 17.36 16.22
C THR A 95 -2.10 16.24 16.89
N LEU A 96 -1.92 15.13 16.17
CA LEU A 96 -1.18 13.97 16.64
C LEU A 96 0.29 14.03 16.19
N LYS A 97 1.21 13.68 17.09
CA LYS A 97 2.63 13.56 16.72
C LYS A 97 2.85 12.29 15.91
N PRO A 98 3.62 12.32 14.81
CA PRO A 98 4.02 11.11 14.10
C PRO A 98 4.80 10.16 15.02
N VAL A 99 4.51 8.87 14.95
CA VAL A 99 5.21 7.83 15.72
C VAL A 99 6.09 7.02 14.77
N SER A 100 7.39 6.92 15.08
CA SER A 100 8.34 6.11 14.32
C SER A 100 9.42 5.54 15.22
N ILE A 101 9.84 4.31 14.92
CA ILE A 101 10.95 3.61 15.58
C ILE A 101 12.12 3.62 14.60
N ASN A 102 13.26 4.20 14.98
CA ASN A 102 14.36 4.44 14.03
C ASN A 102 15.28 3.22 13.81
N ARG A 103 15.39 2.34 14.80
CA ARG A 103 16.33 1.21 14.82
C ARG A 103 15.65 -0.05 15.30
N GLN A 104 14.75 -0.60 14.48
CA GLN A 104 14.14 -1.89 14.76
C GLN A 104 14.94 -3.00 14.07
N PRO A 105 15.58 -3.93 14.81
CA PRO A 105 16.16 -5.11 14.19
C PRO A 105 15.07 -5.97 13.57
N ILE A 106 15.36 -6.56 12.40
CA ILE A 106 14.47 -7.50 11.72
C ILE A 106 15.03 -8.91 11.83
N PHE A 107 14.14 -9.91 11.81
CA PHE A 107 14.55 -11.30 11.74
C PHE A 107 15.20 -11.59 10.39
N SER A 108 16.17 -12.51 10.37
CA SER A 108 16.71 -13.04 9.13
C SER A 108 15.63 -13.75 8.31
N TRP A 109 15.85 -13.82 7.00
CA TRP A 109 14.99 -14.53 6.07
C TRP A 109 14.82 -16.00 6.47
N ALA A 110 15.93 -16.67 6.80
CA ALA A 110 15.92 -18.06 7.25
C ALA A 110 15.02 -18.24 8.50
N ASN A 111 15.17 -17.36 9.50
CA ASN A 111 14.37 -17.42 10.74
C ASN A 111 12.86 -17.30 10.49
N ILE A 112 12.45 -16.64 9.41
CA ILE A 112 11.04 -16.49 9.04
C ILE A 112 10.59 -17.68 8.20
N ILE A 113 11.27 -17.98 7.09
CA ILE A 113 10.82 -18.95 6.09
C ILE A 113 10.93 -20.39 6.58
N GLN A 114 11.93 -20.72 7.41
CA GLN A 114 12.09 -22.08 7.94
C GLN A 114 10.99 -22.48 8.93
N LYS A 115 10.16 -21.54 9.40
CA LYS A 115 8.91 -21.84 10.12
C LYS A 115 7.85 -22.50 9.23
N PHE A 116 7.99 -22.38 7.91
CA PHE A 116 7.04 -22.88 6.93
C PHE A 116 7.62 -23.92 5.98
N VAL A 117 8.93 -23.85 5.70
CA VAL A 117 9.64 -24.79 4.83
C VAL A 117 10.74 -25.46 5.63
N HIS A 118 10.45 -26.64 6.18
CA HIS A 118 11.35 -27.35 7.09
C HIS A 118 12.41 -28.20 6.37
N VAL A 119 12.14 -28.61 5.13
CA VAL A 119 13.07 -29.43 4.35
C VAL A 119 14.12 -28.53 3.72
N THR A 120 15.39 -28.69 4.11
CA THR A 120 16.52 -27.85 3.63
C THR A 120 16.57 -27.76 2.10
N LYS A 121 16.39 -28.89 1.40
CA LYS A 121 16.39 -28.92 -0.07
C LYS A 121 15.27 -28.08 -0.68
N GLU A 122 14.09 -28.05 -0.06
CA GLU A 122 12.96 -27.25 -0.52
C GLU A 122 13.15 -25.76 -0.22
N TYR A 123 13.70 -25.45 0.96
CA TYR A 123 14.06 -24.10 1.36
C TYR A 123 15.05 -23.48 0.38
N GLU A 124 16.14 -24.17 0.03
CA GLU A 124 17.13 -23.66 -0.93
C GLU A 124 16.55 -23.48 -2.33
N LYS A 125 15.72 -24.44 -2.78
CA LYS A 125 15.01 -24.31 -4.06
C LYS A 125 14.08 -23.08 -4.08
N PHE A 126 13.36 -22.84 -2.99
CA PHE A 126 12.48 -21.68 -2.85
C PHE A 126 13.28 -20.36 -2.82
N LYS A 127 14.35 -20.31 -2.02
CA LYS A 127 15.26 -19.16 -1.94
C LYS A 127 15.79 -18.80 -3.32
N LYS A 128 16.27 -19.79 -4.09
CA LYS A 128 16.76 -19.57 -5.46
C LYS A 128 15.68 -18.95 -6.35
N ARG A 129 14.47 -19.53 -6.41
CA ARG A 129 13.37 -18.97 -7.22
C ARG A 129 13.02 -17.52 -6.85
N CYS A 130 13.05 -17.18 -5.56
CA CYS A 130 12.80 -15.80 -5.12
C CYS A 130 13.91 -14.82 -5.52
N LEU A 131 15.16 -15.31 -5.66
CA LEU A 131 16.29 -14.50 -6.11
C LEU A 131 16.35 -14.38 -7.63
N ASP A 132 15.82 -15.37 -8.36
CA ASP A 132 15.71 -15.36 -9.82
C ASP A 132 14.53 -14.49 -10.33
N ASP A 133 13.55 -14.18 -9.48
CA ASP A 133 12.43 -13.28 -9.79
C ASP A 133 12.80 -11.81 -9.50
N ASP A 134 12.92 -10.99 -10.55
CA ASP A 134 13.42 -9.61 -10.45
C ASP A 134 12.63 -8.72 -9.48
N ASP A 135 11.29 -8.82 -9.51
CA ASP A 135 10.41 -8.04 -8.64
C ASP A 135 10.56 -8.44 -7.17
N THR A 136 10.67 -9.73 -6.89
CA THR A 136 10.93 -10.27 -5.56
C THR A 136 12.32 -9.88 -5.11
N LEU A 137 13.35 -10.09 -5.93
CA LEU A 137 14.73 -9.73 -5.64
C LEU A 137 14.86 -8.25 -5.28
N LYS A 138 14.22 -7.35 -6.04
CA LYS A 138 14.19 -5.92 -5.75
C LYS A 138 13.60 -5.63 -4.37
N LYS A 139 12.44 -6.24 -4.03
CA LYS A 139 11.82 -6.08 -2.71
C LYS A 139 12.70 -6.64 -1.59
N LEU A 140 13.39 -7.76 -1.82
CA LEU A 140 14.34 -8.33 -0.85
C LEU A 140 15.51 -7.39 -0.60
N LYS A 141 16.07 -6.77 -1.65
CA LYS A 141 17.12 -5.76 -1.52
C LYS A 141 16.64 -4.53 -0.76
N GLU A 142 15.38 -4.11 -0.94
CA GLU A 142 14.80 -3.00 -0.18
C GLU A 142 14.65 -3.32 1.33
N VAL A 143 14.27 -4.56 1.66
CA VAL A 143 14.07 -5.01 3.05
C VAL A 143 15.39 -5.30 3.74
N TYR A 144 16.23 -6.14 3.13
CA TYR A 144 17.44 -6.67 3.74
C TYR A 144 18.70 -5.85 3.43
N LYS A 145 18.59 -4.79 2.62
CA LYS A 145 19.74 -4.03 2.10
C LYS A 145 20.67 -4.91 1.26
N THR A 146 21.61 -4.29 0.56
CA THR A 146 22.58 -4.99 -0.28
C THR A 146 23.95 -5.09 0.39
N ASP A 147 24.69 -6.15 0.11
CA ASP A 147 26.12 -6.25 0.41
C ASP A 147 26.96 -5.47 -0.62
N THR A 148 28.29 -5.60 -0.53
CA THR A 148 29.25 -4.97 -1.46
C THR A 148 29.11 -5.46 -2.90
N ASN A 149 28.52 -6.65 -3.09
CA ASN A 149 28.34 -7.28 -4.40
C ASN A 149 26.92 -7.02 -4.96
N GLY A 150 26.11 -6.22 -4.27
CA GLY A 150 24.75 -5.89 -4.69
C GLY A 150 23.70 -6.97 -4.38
N ASN A 151 24.05 -8.00 -3.60
CA ASN A 151 23.15 -9.09 -3.21
C ASN A 151 22.40 -8.77 -1.90
N PRO A 152 21.15 -9.23 -1.73
CA PRO A 152 20.42 -8.99 -0.49
C PRO A 152 21.05 -9.72 0.71
N GLN A 153 21.21 -9.02 1.84
CA GLN A 153 21.81 -9.57 3.06
C GLN A 153 20.80 -10.39 3.90
N LEU A 154 20.21 -11.43 3.31
CA LEU A 154 19.07 -12.18 3.87
C LEU A 154 19.29 -12.75 5.29
N ASP A 155 20.53 -13.11 5.61
CA ASP A 155 20.89 -13.81 6.85
C ASP A 155 21.61 -12.90 7.86
N SER A 156 21.63 -11.58 7.62
CA SER A 156 22.27 -10.61 8.52
C SER A 156 21.36 -10.18 9.66
N GLU A 157 21.78 -10.47 10.90
CA GLU A 157 21.07 -10.03 12.11
C GLU A 157 21.30 -8.54 12.45
N LYS A 158 22.18 -7.86 11.71
CA LYS A 158 22.55 -6.46 11.93
C LYS A 158 21.62 -5.48 11.20
N ILE A 159 20.64 -5.98 10.46
CA ILE A 159 19.76 -5.13 9.67
C ILE A 159 18.72 -4.48 10.57
N GLU A 160 18.87 -3.17 10.71
CA GLU A 160 17.86 -2.33 11.33
C GLU A 160 17.05 -1.56 10.29
N GLN A 161 15.76 -1.41 10.57
CA GLN A 161 14.85 -0.61 9.79
C GLN A 161 14.20 0.49 10.62
N ARG A 162 13.91 1.60 9.94
CA ARG A 162 12.97 2.60 10.45
C ARG A 162 11.55 2.12 10.16
N LEU A 163 10.76 2.00 11.22
CA LEU A 163 9.35 1.69 11.14
C LEU A 163 8.51 2.93 11.48
N CYS A 164 7.33 3.04 10.88
CA CYS A 164 6.41 4.15 11.05
C CYS A 164 5.01 3.64 11.39
N LEU A 165 4.37 4.30 12.36
CA LEU A 165 2.94 4.14 12.58
C LEU A 165 2.19 4.91 11.49
N HIS A 166 1.25 4.22 10.84
CA HIS A 166 0.41 4.85 9.83
C HIS A 166 -0.58 5.83 10.47
N ALA A 167 -1.06 6.80 9.69
CA ALA A 167 -1.93 7.86 10.20
C ALA A 167 -3.23 7.30 10.78
N GLU A 168 -3.81 6.31 10.11
CA GLU A 168 -5.02 5.58 10.54
C GLU A 168 -4.82 4.96 11.91
N MET A 169 -3.66 4.33 12.12
CA MET A 169 -3.34 3.67 13.39
C MET A 169 -3.09 4.69 14.50
N ASN A 170 -2.44 5.82 14.20
CA ASN A 170 -2.23 6.88 15.19
C ASN A 170 -3.57 7.46 15.66
N THR A 171 -4.50 7.73 14.74
CA THR A 171 -5.85 8.17 15.09
C THR A 171 -6.60 7.11 15.89
N LEU A 172 -6.57 5.85 15.44
CA LEU A 172 -7.26 4.76 16.10
C LEU A 172 -6.72 4.47 17.52
N THR A 173 -5.41 4.58 17.74
CA THR A 173 -4.82 4.48 19.09
C THR A 173 -5.46 5.49 20.04
N ASN A 174 -5.66 6.74 19.62
CA ASN A 174 -6.28 7.75 20.48
C ASN A 174 -7.75 7.44 20.79
N ILE A 175 -8.49 6.87 19.83
CA ILE A 175 -9.88 6.43 20.02
C ILE A 175 -9.95 5.25 21.00
N ILE A 176 -9.06 4.27 20.85
CA ILE A 176 -9.00 3.10 21.74
C ILE A 176 -8.62 3.53 23.16
N ASP A 177 -7.64 4.41 23.30
CA ASP A 177 -7.17 4.91 24.59
C ASP A 177 -8.20 5.76 25.32
N SER A 178 -9.05 6.48 24.59
CA SER A 178 -10.20 7.20 25.15
C SER A 178 -11.40 6.28 25.41
N LYS A 179 -11.35 5.02 24.95
CA LYS A 179 -12.44 4.04 24.97
C LYS A 179 -13.70 4.54 24.25
N ASP A 180 -13.54 5.43 23.27
CA ASP A 180 -14.66 5.94 22.50
C ASP A 180 -15.13 4.88 21.48
N LYS A 181 -16.36 4.41 21.67
CA LYS A 181 -16.99 3.40 20.80
C LYS A 181 -17.99 3.99 19.82
N LYS A 182 -18.07 5.32 19.72
CA LYS A 182 -18.96 5.97 18.76
C LYS A 182 -18.59 5.60 17.32
N PRO A 183 -19.58 5.51 16.41
CA PRO A 183 -19.33 5.40 14.99
C PRO A 183 -18.36 6.48 14.53
N THR A 184 -17.19 6.07 14.05
CA THR A 184 -16.12 6.99 13.68
C THR A 184 -15.62 6.67 12.28
N PHE A 185 -15.59 7.68 11.41
CA PHE A 185 -15.02 7.57 10.08
C PHE A 185 -13.60 8.18 10.07
N ILE A 186 -12.59 7.37 9.77
CA ILE A 186 -11.20 7.81 9.61
C ILE A 186 -10.94 8.07 8.13
N ALA A 187 -10.87 9.35 7.78
CA ALA A 187 -10.49 9.81 6.45
C ALA A 187 -8.98 10.08 6.39
N VAL A 188 -8.29 9.44 5.45
CA VAL A 188 -6.86 9.65 5.18
C VAL A 188 -6.60 9.83 3.70
N SER A 189 -5.47 10.45 3.34
CA SER A 189 -5.11 10.78 1.95
C SER A 189 -4.97 9.58 0.99
N LYS A 190 -4.96 8.35 1.51
CA LYS A 190 -4.83 7.11 0.75
C LYS A 190 -5.69 6.03 1.40
N TYR A 191 -6.11 5.04 0.62
CA TYR A 191 -6.72 3.85 1.18
C TYR A 191 -5.81 3.15 2.20
N CYS A 192 -6.43 2.46 3.16
CA CYS A 192 -5.74 1.73 4.20
C CYS A 192 -4.80 0.69 3.60
N CYS A 193 -3.64 0.51 4.22
CA CYS A 193 -2.83 -0.66 3.94
C CYS A 193 -3.46 -1.92 4.53
N TYR A 194 -2.99 -3.08 4.10
CA TYR A 194 -3.51 -4.37 4.56
C TYR A 194 -3.45 -4.54 6.09
N LEU A 195 -2.33 -4.13 6.72
CA LEU A 195 -2.17 -4.22 8.18
C LEU A 195 -3.09 -3.25 8.94
N CYS A 196 -3.28 -2.04 8.44
CA CYS A 196 -4.25 -1.09 9.00
C CYS A 196 -5.67 -1.67 8.94
N GLU A 197 -6.04 -2.25 7.79
CA GLU A 197 -7.35 -2.85 7.59
C GLU A 197 -7.59 -4.04 8.54
N LEU A 198 -6.61 -4.95 8.69
CA LEU A 198 -6.71 -6.07 9.63
C LEU A 198 -6.91 -5.59 11.06
N TYR A 199 -6.13 -4.59 11.49
CA TYR A 199 -6.25 -4.06 12.84
C TYR A 199 -7.62 -3.39 13.07
N ILE A 200 -8.13 -2.65 12.09
CA ILE A 200 -9.48 -2.04 12.14
C ILE A 200 -10.57 -3.10 12.20
N LYS A 201 -10.49 -4.15 11.36
CA LYS A 201 -11.43 -5.29 11.40
C LYS A 201 -11.42 -5.92 12.79
N PHE A 202 -10.23 -6.18 13.33
CA PHE A 202 -10.08 -6.72 14.68
C PHE A 202 -10.72 -5.80 15.74
N ALA A 203 -10.40 -4.51 15.74
CA ALA A 203 -10.98 -3.54 16.67
C ALA A 203 -12.52 -3.54 16.60
N ASN A 204 -13.09 -3.63 15.39
CA ASN A 204 -14.54 -3.73 15.21
C ASN A 204 -15.11 -5.02 15.82
N THR A 205 -14.41 -6.15 15.77
CA THR A 205 -14.85 -7.38 16.48
C THR A 205 -14.85 -7.23 18.01
N LYS A 206 -14.08 -6.27 18.56
CA LYS A 206 -14.06 -5.92 19.99
C LYS A 206 -15.07 -4.81 20.34
N GLY A 207 -15.97 -4.46 19.41
CA GLY A 207 -17.09 -3.55 19.63
C GLY A 207 -16.77 -2.06 19.41
N TYR A 208 -15.66 -1.73 18.75
CA TYR A 208 -15.48 -0.41 18.15
C TYR A 208 -16.26 -0.33 16.84
N ASN A 209 -16.56 0.88 16.37
CA ASN A 209 -17.29 1.09 15.12
C ASN A 209 -16.53 2.05 14.21
N ILE A 210 -15.47 1.52 13.59
CA ILE A 210 -14.52 2.30 12.79
C ILE A 210 -14.74 2.03 11.31
N PHE A 211 -14.91 3.12 10.55
CA PHE A 211 -15.07 3.12 9.11
C PHE A 211 -13.90 3.84 8.44
N THR A 212 -13.56 3.44 7.22
CA THR A 212 -12.53 4.10 6.40
C THR A 212 -12.99 4.19 4.95
N SER A 213 -12.29 4.98 4.14
CA SER A 213 -12.57 5.12 2.71
C SER A 213 -12.34 3.85 1.89
N GLY A 214 -11.72 2.82 2.45
CA GLY A 214 -11.36 1.57 1.75
C GLY A 214 -9.91 1.16 2.00
N ALA A 215 -9.53 -0.01 1.48
CA ALA A 215 -8.19 -0.58 1.61
C ALA A 215 -7.60 -0.96 0.25
N HIS A 216 -6.28 -0.89 0.11
CA HIS A 216 -5.57 -1.19 -1.15
C HIS A 216 -4.74 -2.47 -1.11
N ASN A 217 -5.00 -3.43 -0.19
CA ASN A 217 -4.37 -4.76 -0.06
C ASN A 217 -2.83 -4.82 -0.06
N LYS A 218 -2.12 -3.68 -0.01
CA LYS A 218 -0.65 -3.66 0.00
C LYS A 218 -0.14 -3.80 1.43
N LEU A 219 0.86 -4.66 1.58
CA LEU A 219 1.65 -4.82 2.79
C LEU A 219 2.83 -3.86 2.78
N TYR A 220 3.07 -3.15 3.88
CA TYR A 220 4.26 -2.31 4.04
C TYR A 220 5.16 -2.89 5.13
N HIS A 221 6.40 -3.23 4.77
CA HIS A 221 7.37 -3.82 5.70
C HIS A 221 7.83 -2.86 6.80
N LYS A 222 7.67 -1.54 6.61
CA LYS A 222 8.02 -0.49 7.57
C LYS A 222 6.89 -0.11 8.54
N TRP A 223 5.91 -0.99 8.73
CA TRP A 223 4.73 -0.70 9.56
C TRP A 223 4.98 -1.02 11.04
N VAL A 224 4.35 -0.27 11.94
CA VAL A 224 4.41 -0.47 13.41
C VAL A 224 3.04 -0.83 13.95
N LEU A 225 2.99 -1.85 14.83
CA LEU A 225 1.80 -2.18 15.61
C LEU A 225 1.45 -1.01 16.55
N PRO A 226 0.21 -0.48 16.52
CA PRO A 226 -0.19 0.59 17.42
C PRO A 226 -0.01 0.20 18.89
N ASP A 227 0.52 1.15 19.66
CA ASP A 227 0.75 0.99 21.10
C ASP A 227 -0.42 1.61 21.86
N THR A 228 -1.35 0.77 22.31
CA THR A 228 -2.55 1.18 23.05
C THR A 228 -2.38 0.91 24.54
N LYS A 229 -3.02 1.71 25.39
CA LYS A 229 -3.08 1.48 26.85
C LYS A 229 -3.76 0.16 27.20
N ASP A 230 -4.67 -0.31 26.36
CA ASP A 230 -5.26 -1.65 26.47
C ASP A 230 -4.27 -2.70 25.93
N VAL A 231 -3.45 -3.23 26.84
CA VAL A 231 -2.43 -4.25 26.54
C VAL A 231 -3.07 -5.56 26.07
N THR A 232 -4.24 -5.92 26.59
CA THR A 232 -4.96 -7.14 26.20
C THR A 232 -5.44 -7.04 24.76
N LEU A 233 -6.06 -5.91 24.39
CA LEU A 233 -6.48 -5.65 23.02
C LEU A 233 -5.29 -5.68 22.07
N LYS A 234 -4.17 -5.03 22.43
CA LYS A 234 -2.94 -5.04 21.63
C LYS A 234 -2.41 -6.45 21.41
N ASN A 235 -2.35 -7.27 22.46
CA ASN A 235 -1.83 -8.64 22.38
C ASN A 235 -2.75 -9.55 21.55
N ASP A 236 -4.06 -9.45 21.73
CA ASP A 236 -5.03 -10.20 20.93
C ASP A 236 -5.00 -9.78 19.45
N ALA A 237 -4.89 -8.48 19.17
CA ALA A 237 -4.76 -7.95 17.82
C ALA A 237 -3.50 -8.50 17.14
N LEU A 238 -2.37 -8.52 17.86
CA LEU A 238 -1.12 -9.08 17.36
C LEU A 238 -1.26 -10.56 17.01
N LYS A 239 -1.86 -11.36 17.89
CA LYS A 239 -2.12 -12.79 17.63
C LYS A 239 -2.99 -12.99 16.38
N TYR A 240 -4.08 -12.22 16.27
CA TYR A 240 -4.97 -12.25 15.12
C TYR A 240 -4.25 -11.92 13.82
N MET A 241 -3.46 -10.84 13.81
CA MET A 241 -2.74 -10.39 12.63
C MET A 241 -1.63 -11.38 12.21
N ILE A 242 -0.90 -11.96 13.17
CA ILE A 242 0.10 -13.00 12.89
C ILE A 242 -0.57 -14.21 12.24
N ALA A 243 -1.72 -14.66 12.76
CA ALA A 243 -2.44 -15.80 12.19
C ALA A 243 -2.87 -15.55 10.73
N GLU A 244 -3.34 -14.35 10.40
CA GLU A 244 -3.69 -13.98 9.01
C GLU A 244 -2.45 -13.90 8.10
N LEU A 245 -1.34 -13.35 8.58
CA LEU A 245 -0.09 -13.30 7.82
C LEU A 245 0.46 -14.70 7.58
N ASP A 246 0.45 -15.57 8.58
CA ASP A 246 0.85 -16.98 8.45
C ASP A 246 -0.01 -17.71 7.43
N ARG A 247 -1.32 -17.44 7.41
CA ARG A 247 -2.24 -18.00 6.41
C ARG A 247 -1.87 -17.58 4.99
N ILE A 248 -1.54 -16.30 4.79
CA ILE A 248 -1.08 -15.77 3.50
C ILE A 248 0.24 -16.43 3.10
N ILE A 249 1.24 -16.44 3.99
CA ILE A 249 2.54 -17.04 3.70
C ILE A 249 2.38 -18.51 3.30
N ARG A 250 1.58 -19.29 4.04
CA ARG A 250 1.31 -20.69 3.69
C ARG A 250 0.62 -20.83 2.33
N LYS A 251 -0.31 -19.94 1.98
CA LYS A 251 -0.97 -19.95 0.68
C LYS A 251 0.02 -19.68 -0.44
N GLU A 252 0.78 -18.60 -0.33
CA GLU A 252 1.81 -18.20 -1.31
C GLU A 252 2.89 -19.27 -1.48
N LEU A 253 3.33 -19.86 -0.37
CA LEU A 253 4.30 -20.96 -0.41
C LEU A 253 3.74 -22.16 -1.15
N ARG A 254 2.49 -22.57 -0.88
CA ARG A 254 1.86 -23.68 -1.63
C ARG A 254 1.75 -23.36 -3.11
N GLU A 255 1.28 -22.18 -3.50
CA GLU A 255 1.16 -21.80 -4.91
C GLU A 255 2.53 -21.81 -5.61
N LYS A 256 3.55 -21.24 -4.98
CA LYS A 256 4.95 -21.25 -5.48
C LYS A 256 5.70 -22.58 -5.28
N HIS A 257 5.10 -23.57 -4.61
CA HIS A 257 5.64 -24.92 -4.44
C HIS A 257 4.88 -26.00 -5.24
N ILE A 258 3.59 -25.83 -5.53
CA ILE A 258 2.77 -26.80 -6.27
C ILE A 258 3.09 -26.78 -7.77
N ASP A 259 3.50 -25.63 -8.32
CA ASP A 259 4.04 -25.53 -9.68
C ASP A 259 5.33 -26.37 -9.89
N ILE A 260 5.91 -26.92 -8.80
CA ILE A 260 7.04 -27.85 -8.82
C ILE A 260 6.59 -29.30 -9.07
N ARG A 261 5.38 -29.71 -8.64
CA ARG A 261 4.91 -31.09 -8.86
C ARG A 261 4.33 -31.31 -10.25
N ALA A 262 3.73 -30.28 -10.86
CA ALA A 262 3.07 -30.44 -12.16
C ALA A 262 4.02 -30.39 -13.38
N ARG A 263 5.31 -30.07 -13.20
CA ARG A 263 6.29 -29.95 -14.30
C ARG A 263 7.38 -31.04 -14.31
N SER A 264 7.26 -32.08 -13.47
CA SER A 264 8.35 -33.03 -13.27
C SER A 264 7.89 -34.49 -13.32
N ASP A 265 7.09 -34.84 -14.33
CA ASP A 265 6.88 -36.22 -14.79
C ASP A 265 6.57 -36.23 -16.30
N SER A 266 7.57 -36.00 -17.16
CA SER A 266 7.51 -36.44 -18.57
C SER A 266 8.91 -36.59 -19.16
N GLU A 267 9.75 -37.43 -18.56
CA GLU A 267 10.81 -38.12 -19.30
C GLU A 267 10.76 -39.60 -18.91
N GLY A 268 10.01 -40.34 -19.73
CA GLY A 268 9.92 -41.79 -19.70
C GLY A 268 9.52 -42.22 -21.10
N GLU A 269 10.53 -42.61 -21.88
CA GLU A 269 10.43 -43.14 -23.23
C GLU A 269 9.34 -44.21 -23.38
N SER A 270 8.58 -44.16 -24.47
CA SER A 270 7.97 -45.36 -25.03
C SER A 270 7.94 -45.29 -26.55
N VAL A 271 9.01 -45.82 -27.14
CA VAL A 271 9.06 -46.74 -28.28
C VAL A 271 7.96 -46.62 -29.34
N ASP A 272 8.42 -46.30 -30.57
CA ASP A 272 7.73 -46.46 -31.84
C ASP A 272 7.09 -47.85 -32.00
N SER A 273 5.85 -47.88 -32.50
CA SER A 273 5.42 -48.96 -33.39
C SER A 273 4.48 -48.42 -34.44
N ASP A 274 4.99 -48.38 -35.67
CA ASP A 274 4.29 -48.02 -36.89
C ASP A 274 3.10 -48.93 -37.24
N ASN A 275 2.22 -48.34 -38.04
CA ASN A 275 1.39 -48.92 -39.09
C ASN A 275 -0.03 -49.41 -38.75
N ALA A 276 -1.05 -48.64 -39.17
CA ALA A 276 -1.83 -48.98 -40.37
C ALA A 276 -2.87 -47.90 -40.77
N LYS A 277 -2.63 -47.31 -41.95
CA LYS A 277 -3.57 -46.99 -43.05
C LYS A 277 -4.76 -46.03 -42.85
N HIS A 278 -4.61 -44.86 -43.50
CA HIS A 278 -5.46 -44.32 -44.59
C HIS A 278 -6.97 -44.61 -44.56
N ILE A 279 -7.77 -43.54 -44.54
CA ILE A 279 -8.65 -43.15 -45.66
C ILE A 279 -8.85 -41.62 -45.60
N ASP A 280 -8.66 -41.02 -46.76
CA ASP A 280 -8.82 -39.62 -47.14
C ASP A 280 -10.29 -39.32 -47.49
N HIS A 281 -10.77 -38.08 -47.28
CA HIS A 281 -11.59 -37.37 -48.25
C HIS A 281 -11.87 -35.91 -47.83
N SER A 282 -11.18 -35.00 -48.53
CA SER A 282 -11.66 -33.77 -49.21
C SER A 282 -12.38 -32.66 -48.43
N GLU A 283 -11.71 -31.49 -48.44
CA GLU A 283 -12.18 -30.13 -48.78
C GLU A 283 -13.69 -29.87 -48.94
N VAL A 284 -14.15 -28.73 -48.43
CA VAL A 284 -14.51 -27.54 -49.24
C VAL A 284 -14.71 -26.32 -48.31
N ASP A 285 -14.10 -25.21 -48.72
CA ASP A 285 -14.26 -23.84 -48.24
C ASP A 285 -15.72 -23.37 -48.22
N ASP A 286 -16.06 -22.41 -47.34
CA ASP A 286 -16.51 -21.11 -47.85
C ASP A 286 -16.63 -20.05 -46.75
N LEU A 287 -15.97 -18.94 -47.05
CA LEU A 287 -16.07 -17.61 -46.46
C LEU A 287 -17.46 -17.02 -46.71
N MET A 288 -18.00 -16.24 -45.78
CA MET A 288 -18.69 -14.97 -46.08
C MET A 288 -18.70 -14.09 -44.82
N GLU A 289 -17.99 -12.96 -44.94
CA GLU A 289 -18.08 -11.75 -44.15
C GLU A 289 -19.42 -11.02 -44.34
N ASP A 290 -19.70 -10.10 -43.40
CA ASP A 290 -20.46 -8.84 -43.54
C ASP A 290 -21.99 -8.89 -43.78
N SER A 291 -22.82 -7.94 -43.33
CA SER A 291 -22.72 -6.73 -42.51
C SER A 291 -24.17 -6.30 -42.13
N ASP A 292 -24.27 -5.25 -41.29
CA ASP A 292 -25.38 -4.29 -41.16
C ASP A 292 -26.67 -4.67 -40.39
N ASN A 293 -26.72 -4.29 -39.11
CA ASN A 293 -27.51 -3.15 -38.57
C ASN A 293 -27.31 -2.98 -37.05
#